data_AF-A0A1L6T9W1-F1
#
_entry.id   AF-A0A1L6T9W1-F1
#
_cell.length_a   1.000
_cell.length_b   1.000
_cell.length_c   1.000
_cell.angle_alpha   90.00
_cell.angle_beta   90.00
_cell.angle_gamma   90.00
#
_symmetry.space_group_name_H-M   'P 1'
#
loop_
_entity.id
_entity.type
_entity.pdbx_description
1 polymer ?
#
loop_
_entity_poly.entity_id
_entity_poly.type
_entity_poly.pdbx_seq_one_letter_code
_entity_poly.pdbx_strand_id
1 'polypeptide(L)'
;MPTFNDILNQYLLHFKKYCLDLDLSLNHRTSILSSQGTTPNFQEIAKLFSDGEIEKEFEYLQNTLNRYPDTSHLELYIKFNDFFKSKTDHSLESERIIGFFKDKNESIAGKKLLEIVFLESISFAASADLQESFNAELKSAINIATLDQLGLGDQSNCILELLGHPPQLINIEGISNQVKELFENTKKSILNEIESTQQNLIAACYEKYQTSVVGLIFNFFIPKEKNQEDLELQLCMHENEFLSSSNFPDHGTQFTSFCPKILEIIKKSNKEHIQENPSQLFFSQQPAEATFDSSASASYNQ
;
A
#
# COMPACT_ATOMS: atom_id res chain seq x y z
N MET A 1 16.70 10.24 -9.47
CA MET A 1 15.43 9.49 -9.62
C MET A 1 15.35 8.97 -11.04
N PRO A 2 14.99 7.69 -11.24
CA PRO A 2 14.76 7.15 -12.58
C PRO A 2 13.60 7.90 -13.25
N THR A 3 13.72 8.14 -14.55
CA THR A 3 12.63 8.74 -15.33
C THR A 3 11.54 7.70 -15.62
N PHE A 4 10.36 8.15 -16.03
CA PHE A 4 9.31 7.25 -16.50
C PHE A 4 9.80 6.30 -17.61
N ASN A 5 10.61 6.82 -18.54
CA ASN A 5 11.17 6.01 -19.63
C ASN A 5 12.16 4.97 -19.12
N ASP A 6 12.95 5.27 -18.09
CA ASP A 6 13.86 4.29 -17.49
C ASP A 6 13.08 3.15 -16.83
N ILE A 7 12.02 3.49 -16.08
CA ILE A 7 11.14 2.51 -15.43
C ILE A 7 10.42 1.66 -16.48
N LEU A 8 9.84 2.29 -17.50
CA LEU A 8 9.14 1.60 -18.58
C LEU A 8 10.07 0.67 -19.35
N ASN A 9 11.26 1.13 -19.74
CA ASN A 9 12.24 0.31 -20.45
C ASN A 9 12.67 -0.89 -19.61
N GLN A 10 12.91 -0.69 -18.31
CA GLN A 10 13.28 -1.78 -17.41
C GLN A 10 12.14 -2.78 -17.23
N TYR A 11 10.90 -2.31 -17.11
CA TYR A 11 9.73 -3.19 -17.05
C TYR A 11 9.59 -4.01 -18.33
N LEU A 12 9.75 -3.40 -19.50
CA LEU A 12 9.67 -4.10 -20.78
C LEU A 12 10.77 -5.16 -20.95
N LEU A 13 11.97 -4.93 -20.40
CA LEU A 13 13.04 -5.93 -20.37
C LEU A 13 12.64 -7.15 -19.52
N HIS A 14 12.11 -6.92 -18.32
CA HIS A 14 11.64 -8.00 -17.44
C HIS A 14 10.42 -8.72 -18.01
N PHE A 15 9.45 -7.98 -18.56
CA PHE A 15 8.29 -8.54 -19.22
C PHE A 15 8.70 -9.45 -20.38
N LYS A 16 9.63 -8.99 -21.23
CA LYS A 16 10.21 -9.82 -22.31
C LYS A 16 10.88 -11.09 -21.77
N LYS A 17 11.67 -10.99 -20.70
CA LYS A 17 12.30 -12.15 -20.04
C LYS A 17 11.25 -13.20 -19.67
N TYR A 18 10.17 -12.80 -19.02
CA TYR A 18 9.10 -13.72 -18.58
C TYR A 18 8.20 -14.21 -19.71
N CYS A 19 8.06 -13.47 -20.82
CA CYS A 19 7.41 -13.98 -22.03
C CYS A 19 8.25 -15.07 -22.72
N LEU A 20 9.58 -15.03 -22.61
CA LEU A 20 10.49 -15.99 -23.22
C LEU A 20 10.63 -17.28 -22.40
N ASP A 21 10.39 -17.20 -21.09
CA ASP A 21 10.42 -18.33 -20.17
C ASP A 21 9.18 -18.31 -19.26
N LEU A 22 8.13 -18.98 -19.72
CA LEU A 22 6.83 -19.00 -19.03
C LEU A 22 6.91 -19.78 -17.71
N ASP A 23 7.70 -20.84 -17.64
CA ASP A 23 7.90 -21.60 -16.41
C ASP A 23 8.55 -20.74 -15.33
N LEU A 24 9.52 -19.90 -15.71
CA LEU A 24 10.11 -18.93 -14.80
C LEU A 24 9.06 -17.94 -14.26
N SER A 25 8.11 -17.50 -15.09
CA SER A 25 7.03 -16.61 -14.63
C SER A 25 6.09 -17.26 -13.63
N LEU A 26 5.77 -18.55 -13.82
CA LEU A 26 4.90 -19.33 -12.93
C LEU A 26 5.53 -19.54 -11.55
N ASN A 27 6.85 -19.66 -11.47
CA ASN A 27 7.57 -19.80 -10.19
C ASN A 27 7.46 -18.57 -9.30
N HIS A 28 7.35 -17.37 -9.87
CA HIS A 28 7.08 -16.16 -9.09
C HIS A 28 5.66 -16.17 -8.52
N ARG A 29 4.70 -16.58 -9.36
CA ARG A 29 3.30 -16.65 -9.00
C ARG A 29 2.52 -17.48 -10.00
N THR A 30 1.66 -18.35 -9.47
CA THR A 30 0.62 -19.03 -10.23
C THR A 30 -0.70 -18.98 -9.45
N SER A 31 -1.80 -18.87 -10.18
CA SER A 31 -3.16 -19.00 -9.64
C SER A 31 -3.71 -20.41 -9.76
N ILE A 32 -2.91 -21.36 -10.26
CA ILE A 32 -3.22 -22.78 -10.36
C ILE A 32 -2.21 -23.57 -9.53
N LEU A 33 -2.71 -24.42 -8.62
CA LEU A 33 -1.88 -25.32 -7.83
C LEU A 33 -2.32 -26.77 -8.03
N SER A 34 -1.37 -27.69 -8.00
CA SER A 34 -1.66 -29.13 -7.98
C SER A 34 -2.37 -29.53 -6.68
N SER A 35 -2.92 -30.74 -6.62
CA SER A 35 -3.47 -31.32 -5.39
C SER A 35 -2.43 -31.46 -4.26
N GLN A 36 -1.13 -31.40 -4.58
CA GLN A 36 -0.03 -31.38 -3.61
C GLN A 36 0.41 -29.95 -3.21
N GLY A 37 -0.28 -28.92 -3.70
CA GLY A 37 0.05 -27.52 -3.44
C GLY A 37 1.29 -27.00 -4.18
N THR A 38 1.77 -27.74 -5.19
CA THR A 38 2.91 -27.33 -6.02
C THR A 38 2.47 -26.56 -7.26
N THR A 39 3.35 -25.71 -7.78
CA THR A 39 3.14 -25.00 -9.05
C THR A 39 3.38 -25.95 -10.22
N PRO A 40 2.37 -26.25 -11.05
CA PRO A 40 2.57 -27.03 -12.26
C PRO A 40 3.33 -26.21 -13.31
N ASN A 41 4.07 -26.88 -14.20
CA ASN A 41 4.75 -26.21 -15.32
C ASN A 41 3.75 -25.79 -16.42
N PHE A 42 4.23 -24.98 -17.36
CA PHE A 42 3.45 -24.45 -18.47
C PHE A 42 2.74 -25.55 -19.27
N GLN A 43 3.45 -26.65 -19.58
CA GLN A 43 2.87 -27.74 -20.36
C GLN A 43 1.76 -28.48 -19.61
N GLU A 44 1.91 -28.63 -18.29
CA GLU A 44 0.87 -29.20 -17.42
C GLU A 44 -0.35 -28.30 -17.37
N ILE A 45 -0.17 -26.99 -17.14
CA ILE A 45 -1.26 -26.02 -17.14
C ILE A 45 -1.98 -26.02 -18.48
N ALA A 46 -1.26 -25.93 -19.60
CA ALA A 46 -1.87 -25.89 -20.93
C ALA A 46 -2.74 -27.13 -21.24
N LYS A 47 -2.36 -28.32 -20.73
CA LYS A 47 -3.15 -29.54 -20.90
C LYS A 47 -4.49 -29.49 -20.18
N LEU A 48 -4.61 -28.76 -19.07
CA LEU A 48 -5.86 -28.62 -18.32
C LEU A 48 -6.97 -28.00 -19.18
N PHE A 49 -6.61 -27.14 -20.14
CA PHE A 49 -7.55 -26.41 -20.98
C PHE A 49 -7.80 -27.06 -22.36
N SER A 50 -7.28 -28.27 -22.58
CA SER A 50 -7.26 -28.91 -23.90
C SER A 50 -8.64 -29.32 -24.45
N ASP A 51 -9.62 -29.56 -23.58
CA ASP A 51 -10.99 -29.93 -23.97
C ASP A 51 -11.91 -28.72 -24.23
N GLY A 52 -11.47 -27.52 -23.84
CA GLY A 52 -12.20 -26.27 -23.98
C GLY A 52 -13.45 -26.12 -23.10
N GLU A 53 -13.77 -27.07 -22.22
CA GLU A 53 -14.91 -26.95 -21.30
C GLU A 53 -14.67 -25.87 -20.25
N ILE A 54 -13.44 -25.85 -19.70
CA ILE A 54 -13.03 -24.83 -18.74
C ILE A 54 -13.16 -23.42 -19.32
N GLU A 55 -12.76 -23.24 -20.59
CA GLU A 55 -12.85 -21.95 -21.27
C GLU A 55 -14.30 -21.50 -21.47
N LYS A 56 -15.22 -22.41 -21.76
CA LYS A 56 -16.66 -22.10 -21.89
C LYS A 56 -17.29 -21.70 -20.56
N GLU A 57 -16.98 -22.44 -19.49
CA GLU A 57 -17.47 -22.09 -18.15
C GLU A 57 -16.88 -20.77 -17.66
N PHE A 58 -15.62 -20.49 -18.00
CA PHE A 58 -15.01 -19.20 -17.72
C PHE A 58 -15.68 -18.05 -18.51
N GLU A 59 -15.98 -18.25 -19.79
CA GLU A 59 -16.72 -17.27 -20.59
C GLU A 59 -18.10 -16.98 -19.99
N TYR A 60 -18.81 -18.00 -19.49
CA TYR A 60 -20.06 -17.83 -18.77
C TYR A 60 -19.90 -17.01 -17.48
N LEU A 61 -18.84 -17.29 -16.71
CA LEU A 61 -18.49 -16.50 -15.52
C LEU A 61 -18.26 -15.03 -15.89
N GLN A 62 -17.38 -14.75 -16.86
CA GLN A 62 -17.10 -13.39 -17.32
C GLN A 62 -18.37 -12.64 -17.76
N ASN A 63 -19.23 -13.31 -18.55
CA ASN A 63 -20.49 -12.73 -19.01
C ASN A 63 -21.46 -12.41 -17.87
N THR A 64 -21.44 -13.20 -16.80
CA THR A 64 -22.30 -12.98 -15.63
C THR A 64 -21.77 -11.84 -14.76
N LEU A 65 -20.45 -11.78 -14.52
CA LEU A 65 -19.80 -10.69 -13.79
C LEU A 65 -20.06 -9.33 -14.48
N ASN A 66 -19.95 -9.29 -15.82
CA ASN A 66 -20.18 -8.07 -16.60
C ASN A 66 -21.64 -7.57 -16.55
N ARG A 67 -22.62 -8.44 -16.26
CA ARG A 67 -24.03 -8.04 -16.14
C ARG A 67 -24.36 -7.38 -14.80
N TYR A 68 -23.57 -7.63 -13.75
CA TYR A 68 -23.91 -7.25 -12.38
C TYR A 68 -22.73 -6.65 -11.60
N PRO A 69 -22.02 -5.64 -12.14
CA PRO A 69 -20.70 -5.21 -11.63
C PRO A 69 -20.67 -4.75 -10.16
N ASP A 70 -21.81 -4.34 -9.61
CA ASP A 70 -21.93 -3.78 -8.25
C ASP A 70 -22.28 -4.81 -7.16
N THR A 71 -22.33 -6.12 -7.50
CA THR A 71 -22.72 -7.17 -6.55
C THR A 71 -21.50 -7.98 -6.09
N SER A 72 -21.49 -8.43 -4.83
CA SER A 72 -20.52 -9.44 -4.41
C SER A 72 -20.73 -10.73 -5.20
N HIS A 73 -19.68 -11.19 -5.89
CA HIS A 73 -19.73 -12.35 -6.77
C HIS A 73 -19.04 -13.59 -6.20
N LEU A 74 -18.81 -13.61 -4.88
CA LEU A 74 -18.06 -14.68 -4.22
C LEU A 74 -18.59 -16.08 -4.55
N GLU A 75 -19.91 -16.27 -4.58
CA GLU A 75 -20.54 -17.55 -4.93
C GLU A 75 -20.23 -18.01 -6.37
N LEU A 76 -20.11 -17.07 -7.31
CA LEU A 76 -19.77 -17.38 -8.71
C LEU A 76 -18.32 -17.87 -8.82
N TYR A 77 -17.40 -17.22 -8.11
CA TYR A 77 -16.00 -17.64 -8.05
C TYR A 77 -15.85 -19.00 -7.39
N ILE A 78 -16.53 -19.24 -6.25
CA ILE A 78 -16.52 -20.54 -5.57
C ILE A 78 -17.01 -21.64 -6.50
N LYS A 79 -18.16 -21.44 -7.15
CA LYS A 79 -18.74 -22.42 -8.08
C LYS A 79 -17.80 -22.75 -9.23
N PHE A 80 -17.14 -21.74 -9.80
CA PHE A 80 -16.20 -21.96 -10.90
C PHE A 80 -14.91 -22.65 -10.43
N ASN A 81 -14.37 -22.28 -9.27
CA ASN A 81 -13.21 -22.93 -8.68
C ASN A 81 -13.48 -24.41 -8.36
N ASP A 82 -14.66 -24.72 -7.82
CA ASP A 82 -15.10 -26.09 -7.53
C ASP A 82 -15.25 -26.91 -8.82
N PHE A 83 -15.82 -26.33 -9.87
CA PHE A 83 -15.88 -26.94 -11.20
C PHE A 83 -14.48 -27.25 -11.72
N PHE A 84 -13.58 -26.25 -11.73
CA PHE A 84 -12.19 -26.42 -12.18
C PHE A 84 -11.48 -27.54 -11.42
N LYS A 85 -11.62 -27.57 -10.09
CA LYS A 85 -11.05 -28.60 -9.22
C LYS A 85 -11.62 -29.99 -9.51
N SER A 86 -12.93 -30.11 -9.67
CA SER A 86 -13.56 -31.39 -9.99
C SER A 86 -13.10 -31.96 -11.33
N LYS A 87 -12.77 -31.08 -12.29
CA LYS A 87 -12.39 -31.45 -13.65
C LYS A 87 -10.91 -31.79 -13.77
N THR A 88 -10.05 -31.12 -13.01
CA THR A 88 -8.59 -31.15 -13.21
C THR A 88 -7.81 -31.75 -12.04
N ASP A 89 -8.42 -31.91 -10.87
CA ASP A 89 -7.73 -32.16 -9.58
C ASP A 89 -6.75 -31.03 -9.17
N HIS A 90 -6.85 -29.84 -9.79
CA HIS A 90 -6.05 -28.66 -9.47
C HIS A 90 -6.93 -27.59 -8.83
N SER A 91 -6.37 -26.80 -7.91
CA SER A 91 -7.07 -25.61 -7.41
C SER A 91 -6.83 -24.42 -8.33
N LEU A 92 -7.81 -23.51 -8.36
CA LEU A 92 -7.77 -22.24 -9.07
C LEU A 92 -8.23 -21.12 -8.15
N GLU A 93 -7.54 -19.98 -8.19
CA GLU A 93 -7.94 -18.76 -7.47
C GLU A 93 -8.55 -17.72 -8.43
N SER A 94 -9.74 -18.00 -8.99
CA SER A 94 -10.34 -17.16 -10.05
C SER A 94 -10.62 -15.71 -9.65
N GLU A 95 -11.06 -15.48 -8.40
CA GLU A 95 -11.27 -14.13 -7.86
C GLU A 95 -10.00 -13.28 -7.92
N ARG A 96 -8.86 -13.88 -7.56
CA ARG A 96 -7.56 -13.22 -7.55
C ARG A 96 -7.08 -12.88 -8.97
N ILE A 97 -7.24 -13.82 -9.90
CA ILE A 97 -6.89 -13.61 -11.31
C ILE A 97 -7.68 -12.44 -11.88
N ILE A 98 -9.01 -12.44 -11.70
CA ILE A 98 -9.89 -11.41 -12.25
C ILE A 98 -9.64 -10.06 -11.55
N GLY A 99 -9.43 -10.08 -10.23
CA GLY A 99 -9.07 -8.89 -9.45
C GLY A 99 -7.77 -8.23 -9.93
N PHE A 100 -6.78 -9.00 -10.38
CA PHE A 100 -5.50 -8.45 -10.87
C PHE A 100 -5.65 -7.48 -12.05
N PHE A 101 -6.69 -7.65 -12.88
CA PHE A 101 -6.93 -6.83 -14.07
C PHE A 101 -8.01 -5.76 -13.88
N LYS A 102 -8.86 -5.89 -12.85
CA LYS A 102 -10.00 -4.99 -12.61
C LYS A 102 -9.58 -3.52 -12.45
N ASP A 103 -8.47 -3.28 -11.77
CA ASP A 103 -8.00 -1.93 -11.42
C ASP A 103 -7.06 -1.31 -12.47
N LYS A 104 -6.75 -2.03 -13.56
CA LYS A 104 -5.71 -1.64 -14.53
C LYS A 104 -6.23 -1.01 -15.82
N ASN A 105 -7.54 -0.73 -15.93
CA ASN A 105 -8.21 -0.41 -17.19
C ASN A 105 -7.97 -1.46 -18.31
N GLU A 106 -7.43 -2.63 -17.96
CA GLU A 106 -7.14 -3.71 -18.90
C GLU A 106 -8.36 -4.64 -18.98
N SER A 107 -9.05 -4.59 -20.10
CA SER A 107 -10.16 -5.51 -20.35
C SER A 107 -9.63 -6.91 -20.63
N ILE A 108 -9.98 -7.85 -19.75
CA ILE A 108 -9.85 -9.29 -20.00
C ILE A 108 -11.07 -9.88 -20.72
N ALA A 109 -12.03 -9.05 -21.12
CA ALA A 109 -13.22 -9.50 -21.81
C ALA A 109 -12.86 -10.22 -23.12
N GLY A 110 -13.38 -11.43 -23.30
CA GLY A 110 -13.14 -12.25 -24.48
C GLY A 110 -11.75 -12.90 -24.56
N LYS A 111 -10.91 -12.76 -23.52
CA LYS A 111 -9.66 -13.51 -23.39
C LYS A 111 -9.91 -14.87 -22.76
N LYS A 112 -9.14 -15.87 -23.17
CA LYS A 112 -9.19 -17.22 -22.57
C LYS A 112 -8.60 -17.20 -21.17
N LEU A 113 -9.11 -18.03 -20.27
CA LEU A 113 -8.57 -18.17 -18.93
C LEU A 113 -7.09 -18.55 -18.95
N LEU A 114 -6.68 -19.45 -19.85
CA LEU A 114 -5.28 -19.81 -20.02
C LEU A 114 -4.39 -18.58 -20.31
N GLU A 115 -4.83 -17.70 -21.20
CA GLU A 115 -4.10 -16.48 -21.57
C GLU A 115 -4.02 -15.52 -20.38
N ILE A 116 -5.10 -15.40 -19.62
CA ILE A 116 -5.18 -14.52 -18.45
C ILE A 116 -4.26 -15.02 -17.33
N VAL A 117 -4.24 -16.34 -17.06
CA VAL A 117 -3.33 -16.95 -16.07
C VAL A 117 -1.87 -16.62 -16.39
N PHE A 118 -1.46 -16.79 -17.65
CA PHE A 118 -0.07 -16.48 -18.02
C PHE A 118 0.21 -14.98 -18.01
N LEU A 119 -0.73 -14.15 -18.46
CA LEU A 119 -0.55 -12.71 -18.40
C LEU A 119 -0.43 -12.21 -16.96
N GLU A 120 -1.18 -12.78 -16.01
CA GLU A 120 -1.04 -12.49 -14.58
C GLU A 120 0.37 -12.84 -14.10
N SER A 121 0.82 -14.07 -14.34
CA SER A 121 2.14 -14.55 -13.91
C SER A 121 3.29 -13.72 -14.47
N ILE A 122 3.29 -13.45 -15.79
CA ILE A 122 4.29 -12.62 -16.46
C ILE A 122 4.30 -11.21 -15.89
N SER A 123 3.13 -10.57 -15.80
CA SER A 123 3.01 -9.20 -15.33
C SER A 123 3.42 -9.06 -13.87
N PHE A 124 3.07 -10.04 -13.03
CA PHE A 124 3.47 -10.07 -11.63
C PHE A 124 4.99 -10.23 -11.49
N ALA A 125 5.58 -11.21 -12.17
CA ALA A 125 7.01 -11.47 -12.13
C ALA A 125 7.82 -10.26 -12.64
N ALA A 126 7.39 -9.66 -13.76
CA ALA A 126 8.02 -8.46 -14.29
C ALA A 126 7.95 -7.27 -13.33
N SER A 127 6.82 -7.10 -12.64
CA SER A 127 6.64 -6.04 -11.65
C SER A 127 7.49 -6.28 -10.40
N ALA A 128 7.62 -7.53 -9.96
CA ALA A 128 8.45 -7.90 -8.81
C ALA A 128 9.94 -7.61 -9.08
N ASP A 129 10.46 -8.03 -10.25
CA ASP A 129 11.85 -7.74 -10.65
C ASP A 129 12.08 -6.24 -10.87
N LEU A 130 11.07 -5.52 -11.37
CA LEU A 130 11.14 -4.07 -11.51
C LEU A 130 11.29 -3.39 -10.15
N GLN A 131 10.50 -3.82 -9.16
CA GLN A 131 10.60 -3.31 -7.80
C GLN A 131 11.99 -3.58 -7.22
N GLU A 132 12.55 -4.77 -7.44
CA GLU A 132 13.91 -5.10 -7.01
C GLU A 132 14.96 -4.21 -7.70
N SER A 133 14.82 -3.99 -9.01
CA SER A 133 15.75 -3.20 -9.83
C SER A 133 15.86 -1.74 -9.37
N PHE A 134 14.77 -1.17 -8.85
CA PHE A 134 14.74 0.20 -8.35
C PHE A 134 14.63 0.29 -6.83
N ASN A 135 14.83 -0.82 -6.11
CA ASN A 135 14.64 -0.86 -4.67
C ASN A 135 15.57 0.12 -3.94
N ALA A 136 16.81 0.28 -4.43
CA ALA A 136 17.77 1.22 -3.85
C ALA A 136 17.34 2.68 -4.05
N GLU A 137 16.87 3.03 -5.24
CA GLU A 137 16.35 4.36 -5.59
C GLU A 137 15.04 4.66 -4.87
N LEU A 138 14.14 3.67 -4.76
CA LEU A 138 12.91 3.74 -3.97
C LEU A 138 13.24 3.99 -2.50
N LYS A 139 14.16 3.20 -1.92
CA LYS A 139 14.67 3.40 -0.56
C LYS A 139 15.29 4.77 -0.39
N SER A 140 16.09 5.24 -1.35
CA SER A 140 16.70 6.56 -1.31
C SER A 140 15.67 7.68 -1.44
N ALA A 141 14.62 7.51 -2.23
CA ALA A 141 13.52 8.47 -2.38
C ALA A 141 12.69 8.59 -1.09
N ILE A 142 12.37 7.44 -0.51
CA ILE A 142 11.64 7.32 0.75
C ILE A 142 12.50 7.84 1.93
N ASN A 143 13.81 7.60 1.89
CA ASN A 143 14.74 8.02 2.94
C ASN A 143 14.99 9.53 2.97
N ILE A 144 14.94 10.24 1.84
CA ILE A 144 15.43 11.63 1.79
C ILE A 144 14.29 12.65 1.92
N ALA A 145 13.10 12.39 1.36
CA ALA A 145 12.03 13.39 1.42
C ALA A 145 11.20 13.27 2.71
N THR A 146 10.86 12.04 3.10
CA THR A 146 9.88 11.79 4.16
C THR A 146 10.56 11.77 5.54
N LEU A 147 11.72 11.11 5.67
CA LEU A 147 12.39 10.98 6.98
C LEU A 147 13.09 12.26 7.45
N ASP A 148 13.64 13.09 6.54
CA ASP A 148 14.23 14.39 6.90
C ASP A 148 13.17 15.41 7.32
N GLN A 149 12.00 15.40 6.66
CA GLN A 149 10.86 16.24 7.08
C GLN A 149 10.26 15.78 8.41
N LEU A 150 10.40 14.50 8.74
CA LEU A 150 9.85 13.90 9.95
C LEU A 150 10.85 13.86 11.13
N GLY A 151 12.15 14.10 10.90
CA GLY A 151 13.20 14.08 11.92
C GLY A 151 13.67 12.67 12.31
N LEU A 152 13.49 11.69 11.41
CA LEU A 152 13.70 10.26 11.66
C LEU A 152 14.82 9.65 10.79
N GLY A 153 15.62 10.48 10.11
CA GLY A 153 16.67 10.05 9.16
C GLY A 153 17.68 9.04 9.73
N ASP A 154 17.87 9.02 11.05
CA ASP A 154 18.83 8.14 11.73
C ASP A 154 18.22 6.82 12.26
N GLN A 155 16.91 6.59 12.11
CA GLN A 155 16.23 5.40 12.65
C GLN A 155 16.01 4.32 11.58
N SER A 156 17.04 3.51 11.35
CA SER A 156 17.07 2.43 10.34
C SER A 156 16.00 1.35 10.50
N ASN A 157 15.46 1.15 11.70
CA ASN A 157 14.52 0.07 11.99
C ASN A 157 13.11 0.35 11.46
N CYS A 158 12.68 1.62 11.43
CA CYS A 158 11.38 2.01 10.88
C CYS A 158 11.31 1.83 9.36
N ILE A 159 12.46 1.85 8.67
CA ILE A 159 12.59 1.69 7.21
C ILE A 159 12.25 0.27 6.77
N LEU A 160 12.72 -0.75 7.50
CA LEU A 160 12.49 -2.15 7.15
C LEU A 160 11.03 -2.56 7.31
N GLU A 161 10.35 -2.01 8.32
CA GLU A 161 8.94 -2.30 8.57
C GLU A 161 8.00 -1.56 7.59
N LEU A 162 8.32 -0.32 7.20
CA LEU A 162 7.59 0.43 6.15
C LEU A 162 7.65 -0.25 4.77
N LEU A 163 8.73 -0.99 4.48
CA LEU A 163 8.90 -1.73 3.23
C LEU A 163 8.15 -3.08 3.22
N GLY A 164 7.95 -3.70 4.38
CA GLY A 164 7.16 -4.93 4.54
C GLY A 164 5.65 -4.68 4.57
N HIS A 165 5.25 -3.49 5.03
CA HIS A 165 3.88 -3.03 5.12
C HIS A 165 3.79 -1.58 4.63
N PRO A 166 3.64 -1.33 3.32
CA PRO A 166 3.46 0.03 2.83
C PRO A 166 2.22 0.61 3.53
N PRO A 167 2.33 1.75 4.25
CA PRO A 167 1.24 2.29 5.03
C PRO A 167 0.11 2.65 4.07
N GLN A 168 -0.90 1.78 4.02
CA GLN A 168 -2.14 2.08 3.34
C GLN A 168 -2.87 3.13 4.18
N LEU A 169 -3.27 4.23 3.55
CA LEU A 169 -4.44 5.03 3.92
C LEU A 169 -4.42 5.79 5.26
N ILE A 170 -3.26 6.22 5.77
CA ILE A 170 -3.23 7.11 6.95
C ILE A 170 -2.32 8.30 6.66
N ASN A 171 -2.84 9.52 6.86
CA ASN A 171 -2.10 10.78 6.79
C ASN A 171 -1.12 10.91 7.96
N ILE A 172 -0.11 10.03 8.00
CA ILE A 172 0.91 9.99 9.05
C ILE A 172 1.68 11.31 9.09
N GLU A 173 1.90 11.95 7.94
CA GLU A 173 2.49 13.28 7.84
C GLU A 173 1.64 14.34 8.54
N GLY A 174 0.32 14.37 8.28
CA GLY A 174 -0.62 15.28 8.93
C GLY A 174 -0.76 15.06 10.43
N ILE A 175 -0.72 13.80 10.89
CA ILE A 175 -0.69 13.46 12.32
C ILE A 175 0.63 13.95 12.94
N SER A 176 1.76 13.68 12.30
CA SER A 176 3.08 14.11 12.78
C SER A 176 3.17 15.63 12.87
N ASN A 177 2.67 16.36 11.87
CA ASN A 177 2.66 17.81 11.86
C ASN A 177 1.78 18.40 12.98
N GLN A 178 0.58 17.85 13.21
CA GLN A 178 -0.28 18.29 14.32
C GLN A 178 0.34 18.00 15.69
N VAL A 179 1.02 16.86 15.85
CA VAL A 179 1.72 16.51 17.08
C VAL A 179 2.96 17.40 17.29
N LYS A 180 3.73 17.71 16.24
CA LYS A 180 4.83 18.68 16.29
C LYS A 180 4.34 20.08 16.66
N GLU A 181 3.22 20.53 16.09
CA GLU A 181 2.62 21.83 16.40
C GLU A 181 2.13 21.89 17.86
N LEU A 182 1.52 20.82 18.37
CA LEU A 182 1.17 20.67 19.78
C LEU A 182 2.40 20.82 20.69
N PHE A 183 3.51 20.19 20.32
CA PHE A 183 4.76 20.29 21.06
C PHE A 183 5.37 21.70 21.00
N GLU A 184 5.50 22.32 19.82
CA GLU A 184 6.07 23.67 19.69
C GLU A 184 5.27 24.74 20.43
N ASN A 185 3.94 24.66 20.39
CA ASN A 185 3.06 25.56 21.13
C ASN A 185 3.25 25.42 22.65
N THR A 186 3.50 24.20 23.12
CA THR A 186 3.66 23.94 24.55
C THR A 186 5.08 24.22 25.04
N LYS A 187 6.12 23.98 24.22
CA LYS A 187 7.52 24.33 24.48
C LYS A 187 7.66 25.82 24.80
N LYS A 188 6.98 26.68 24.05
CA LYS A 188 6.93 28.13 24.30
C LYS A 188 6.30 28.48 25.65
N SER A 189 5.25 27.77 26.06
CA SER A 189 4.61 27.98 27.37
C SER A 189 5.49 27.52 28.52
N ILE A 190 6.11 26.34 28.38
CA ILE A 190 6.98 25.70 29.38
C ILE A 190 8.24 26.55 29.63
N LEU A 191 8.92 27.00 28.58
CA LEU A 191 10.19 27.73 28.72
C LEU A 191 10.02 29.15 29.32
N ASN A 192 8.83 29.73 29.20
CA ASN A 192 8.53 31.05 29.80
C ASN A 192 8.34 30.98 31.33
N GLU A 193 8.11 29.81 31.91
CA GLU A 193 7.79 29.62 33.33
C GLU A 193 9.01 29.19 34.18
N ILE A 194 10.17 28.88 33.58
CA ILE A 194 11.29 28.22 34.27
C ILE A 194 12.55 29.11 34.31
N GLU A 195 13.29 29.05 35.43
CA GLU A 195 14.57 29.76 35.63
C GLU A 195 15.63 29.35 34.57
N SER A 196 16.40 30.34 34.10
CA SER A 196 17.34 30.22 32.96
C SER A 196 18.35 29.07 33.05
N THR A 197 18.72 28.61 34.24
CA THR A 197 19.70 27.55 34.48
C THR A 197 19.16 26.15 34.23
N GLN A 198 17.84 25.95 34.26
CA GLN A 198 17.18 24.65 34.05
C GLN A 198 16.58 24.50 32.64
N GLN A 199 16.44 25.61 31.91
CA GLN A 199 15.88 25.61 30.55
C GLN A 199 16.60 24.68 29.57
N ASN A 200 17.93 24.59 29.64
CA ASN A 200 18.71 23.74 28.73
C ASN A 200 18.49 22.24 28.98
N LEU A 201 18.40 21.84 30.25
CA LEU A 201 18.14 20.43 30.61
C LEU A 201 16.73 20.02 30.19
N ILE A 202 15.75 20.87 30.48
CA ILE A 202 14.35 20.63 30.16
C ILE A 202 14.15 20.61 28.64
N ALA A 203 14.80 21.51 27.89
CA ALA A 203 14.77 21.51 26.43
C ALA A 203 15.32 20.21 25.84
N ALA A 204 16.47 19.72 26.34
CA ALA A 204 17.06 18.46 25.86
C ALA A 204 16.17 17.24 26.19
N CYS A 205 15.61 17.17 27.41
CA CYS A 205 14.66 16.12 27.79
C CYS A 205 13.39 16.17 26.93
N TYR A 206 12.93 17.38 26.60
CA TYR A 206 11.74 17.59 25.78
C TYR A 206 11.95 17.17 24.31
N GLU A 207 13.11 17.46 23.73
CA GLU A 207 13.47 17.03 22.37
C GLU A 207 13.59 15.51 22.27
N LYS A 208 14.16 14.87 23.30
CA LYS A 208 14.20 13.41 23.40
C LYS A 208 12.78 12.83 23.47
N TYR A 209 11.92 13.38 24.31
CA TYR A 209 10.53 12.97 24.45
C TYR A 209 9.75 13.10 23.15
N GLN A 210 9.86 14.24 22.47
CA GLN A 210 9.22 14.48 21.17
C GLN A 210 9.65 13.43 20.13
N THR A 211 10.95 13.14 20.05
CA THR A 211 11.49 12.13 19.12
C THR A 211 10.93 10.73 19.43
N SER A 212 10.90 10.34 20.70
CA SER A 212 10.35 9.05 21.14
C SER A 212 8.86 8.92 20.85
N VAL A 213 8.07 9.95 21.13
CA VAL A 213 6.62 9.95 20.88
C VAL A 213 6.32 9.89 19.38
N VAL A 214 7.02 10.66 18.55
CA VAL A 214 6.85 10.60 17.09
C VAL A 214 7.19 9.18 16.60
N GLY A 215 8.32 8.60 17.01
CA GLY A 215 8.68 7.22 16.65
C GLY A 215 7.64 6.17 17.07
N LEU A 216 7.08 6.30 18.28
CA LEU A 216 6.01 5.43 18.77
C LEU A 216 4.74 5.51 17.91
N ILE A 217 4.33 6.71 17.51
CA ILE A 217 3.17 6.91 16.63
C ILE A 217 3.41 6.24 15.28
N PHE A 218 4.62 6.34 14.72
CA PHE A 218 4.99 5.62 13.50
C PHE A 218 4.86 4.11 13.67
N ASN A 219 5.45 3.55 14.73
CA ASN A 219 5.41 2.12 14.99
C ASN A 219 3.98 1.59 15.24
N PHE A 220 3.07 2.43 15.76
CA PHE A 220 1.67 2.04 15.92
C PHE A 220 0.90 1.88 14.59
N PHE A 221 1.27 2.64 13.56
CA PHE A 221 0.57 2.61 12.27
C PHE A 221 1.14 1.59 11.27
N ILE A 222 2.25 0.94 11.62
CA ILE A 222 2.93 -0.07 10.80
C ILE A 222 2.20 -1.44 10.82
N PRO A 223 1.80 -2.01 11.98
CA PRO A 223 1.14 -3.32 12.04
C PRO A 223 -0.32 -3.31 11.53
N LYS A 224 -0.78 -4.44 10.97
CA LYS A 224 -2.19 -4.65 10.59
C LYS A 224 -3.15 -4.66 11.80
N GLU A 225 -2.70 -5.20 12.93
CA GLU A 225 -3.45 -5.21 14.19
C GLU A 225 -2.96 -4.07 15.08
N LYS A 226 -3.82 -3.08 15.29
CA LYS A 226 -3.51 -1.91 16.12
C LYS A 226 -3.92 -2.21 17.56
N ASN A 227 -2.96 -2.21 18.48
CA ASN A 227 -3.25 -2.31 19.91
C ASN A 227 -3.27 -0.90 20.53
N GLN A 228 -4.47 -0.34 20.71
CA GLN A 228 -4.63 1.02 21.24
C GLN A 228 -4.26 1.11 22.73
N GLU A 229 -4.45 0.04 23.49
CA GLU A 229 -4.09 -0.01 24.92
C GLU A 229 -2.57 0.03 25.10
N ASP A 230 -1.83 -0.66 24.24
CA ASP A 230 -0.36 -0.65 24.22
C ASP A 230 0.20 0.72 23.81
N LEU A 231 -0.41 1.38 22.80
CA LEU A 231 -0.04 2.74 22.43
C LEU A 231 -0.23 3.73 23.59
N GLU A 232 -1.39 3.69 24.25
CA GLU A 232 -1.70 4.57 25.38
C GLU A 232 -0.73 4.34 26.55
N LEU A 233 -0.41 3.09 26.85
CA LEU A 233 0.57 2.73 27.87
C LEU A 233 1.96 3.28 27.54
N GLN A 234 2.45 3.09 26.31
CA GLN A 234 3.78 3.54 25.90
C GLN A 234 3.88 5.08 25.83
N LEU A 235 2.81 5.77 25.41
CA LEU A 235 2.75 7.23 25.46
C LEU A 235 2.87 7.74 26.91
N CYS A 236 2.17 7.10 27.85
CA CYS A 236 2.27 7.43 29.27
C CYS A 236 3.67 7.14 29.84
N MET A 237 4.32 6.05 29.39
CA MET A 237 5.67 5.72 29.82
C MET A 237 6.70 6.77 29.40
N HIS A 238 6.67 7.21 28.13
CA HIS A 238 7.56 8.27 27.65
C HIS A 238 7.29 9.62 28.33
N GLU A 239 6.03 9.92 28.63
CA GLU A 239 5.66 11.14 29.35
C GLU A 239 6.20 11.12 30.80
N ASN A 240 6.10 9.98 31.49
CA ASN A 240 6.66 9.80 32.83
C ASN A 240 8.21 9.83 32.81
N GLU A 241 8.86 9.29 31.78
CA GLU A 241 10.32 9.39 31.60
C GLU A 241 10.75 10.85 31.44
N PHE A 242 10.00 11.63 30.65
CA PHE A 242 10.23 13.07 30.52
C PHE A 242 10.10 13.78 31.86
N LEU A 243 8.99 13.60 32.57
CA LEU A 243 8.73 14.28 33.85
C LEU A 243 9.78 13.95 34.91
N SER A 244 10.19 12.69 35.00
CA SER A 244 11.21 12.24 35.95
C SER A 244 12.62 12.69 35.58
N SER A 245 12.96 12.71 34.29
CA SER A 245 14.30 13.12 33.83
C SER A 245 14.52 14.63 33.83
N SER A 246 13.44 15.41 33.72
CA SER A 246 13.48 16.87 33.66
C SER A 246 13.26 17.55 35.01
N ASN A 247 12.85 16.82 36.05
CA ASN A 247 12.34 17.35 37.32
C ASN A 247 11.26 18.44 37.13
N PHE A 248 10.53 18.39 36.02
CA PHE A 248 9.51 19.39 35.68
C PHE A 248 8.41 19.56 36.76
N PRO A 249 7.93 18.50 37.45
CA PRO A 249 6.95 18.63 38.52
C PRO A 249 7.38 19.49 39.71
N ASP A 250 8.69 19.60 39.96
CA ASP A 250 9.25 20.38 41.08
C ASP A 250 9.43 21.87 40.73
N HIS A 251 9.22 22.24 39.46
CA HIS A 251 9.60 23.55 38.91
C HIS A 251 8.50 24.23 38.06
N GLY A 252 7.50 23.49 37.56
CA GLY A 252 6.43 24.02 36.71
C GLY A 252 5.07 24.15 37.41
N THR A 253 4.24 25.09 36.97
CA THR A 253 2.97 25.42 37.66
C THR A 253 1.78 24.52 37.31
N GLN A 254 1.82 23.77 36.19
CA GLN A 254 0.85 22.72 35.83
C GLN A 254 1.25 21.99 34.55
N PHE A 255 1.64 20.71 34.64
CA PHE A 255 1.83 19.88 33.46
C PHE A 255 0.48 19.30 33.00
N THR A 256 0.07 19.61 31.77
CA THR A 256 -1.08 18.95 31.14
C THR A 256 -0.59 17.80 30.29
N SER A 257 -1.06 16.58 30.58
CA SER A 257 -0.69 15.39 29.82
C SER A 257 -0.93 15.56 28.31
N PHE A 258 0.05 15.17 27.50
CA PHE A 258 -0.03 15.18 26.04
C PHE A 258 -0.71 13.94 25.50
N CYS A 259 -0.62 12.83 26.24
CA CYS A 259 -1.21 11.54 25.90
C CYS A 259 -2.68 11.62 25.40
N PRO A 260 -3.63 12.23 26.12
CA PRO A 260 -5.03 12.32 25.65
C PRO A 260 -5.19 13.17 24.38
N LYS A 261 -4.39 14.24 24.20
CA LYS A 261 -4.44 15.11 23.01
C LYS A 261 -3.90 14.41 21.77
N ILE A 262 -2.82 13.64 21.93
CA ILE A 262 -2.23 12.83 20.85
C ILE A 262 -3.22 11.74 20.42
N LEU A 263 -3.86 11.05 21.37
CA LEU A 263 -4.88 10.04 21.08
C LEU A 263 -6.09 10.65 20.35
N GLU A 264 -6.47 11.89 20.66
CA GLU A 264 -7.54 12.61 19.96
C GLU A 264 -7.16 12.94 18.50
N ILE A 265 -5.94 13.44 18.25
CA ILE A 265 -5.40 13.68 16.90
C ILE A 265 -5.43 12.40 16.06
N ILE A 266 -5.01 11.28 16.65
CA ILE A 266 -5.03 9.95 16.01
C ILE A 266 -6.47 9.52 15.69
N LYS A 267 -7.40 9.67 16.64
CA LYS A 267 -8.81 9.30 16.47
C LYS A 267 -9.51 10.14 15.40
N LYS A 268 -9.23 11.44 15.33
CA LYS A 268 -9.83 12.35 14.35
C LYS A 268 -9.35 12.04 12.94
N SER A 269 -8.05 11.84 12.79
CA SER A 269 -7.41 11.53 11.50
C SER A 269 -7.87 10.17 10.94
N ASN A 270 -8.21 9.20 11.81
CA ASN A 270 -8.80 7.92 11.40
C ASN A 270 -10.27 8.04 10.93
N LYS A 271 -11.03 9.06 11.37
CA LYS A 271 -12.43 9.25 10.98
C LYS A 271 -12.59 9.99 9.65
N GLU A 272 -11.68 10.92 9.35
CA GLU A 272 -11.74 11.73 8.12
C GLU A 272 -11.38 10.92 6.86
N HIS A 273 -10.67 9.79 6.97
CA HIS A 273 -10.31 8.94 5.83
C HIS A 273 -11.35 7.87 5.41
N ILE A 274 -12.50 7.78 6.10
CA ILE A 274 -13.60 6.88 5.67
C ILE A 274 -14.48 7.55 4.59
N GLN A 275 -14.33 8.86 4.36
CA GLN A 275 -14.96 9.56 3.24
C GLN A 275 -13.89 10.11 2.28
N GLU A 276 -13.90 9.57 1.07
CA GLU A 276 -13.20 10.07 -0.14
C GLU A 276 -11.68 9.86 -0.20
N ASN A 277 -11.23 8.83 -0.93
CA ASN A 277 -10.77 8.97 -2.34
C ASN A 277 -10.03 7.67 -2.78
N PRO A 278 -10.67 6.73 -3.50
CA PRO A 278 -10.08 5.44 -3.86
C PRO A 278 -9.01 5.49 -4.99
N SER A 279 -8.45 6.65 -5.33
CA SER A 279 -7.70 6.83 -6.59
C SER A 279 -6.23 7.20 -6.46
N GLN A 280 -5.60 6.96 -5.30
CA GLN A 280 -4.17 7.24 -5.10
C GLN A 280 -3.36 5.98 -4.80
N LEU A 281 -3.36 5.04 -5.74
CA LEU A 281 -2.31 4.04 -5.92
C LEU A 281 -1.75 4.19 -7.33
N PHE A 282 -0.72 5.02 -7.46
CA PHE A 282 0.32 5.06 -8.52
C PHE A 282 -0.05 4.97 -10.02
N PHE A 283 -1.33 4.96 -10.42
CA PHE A 283 -1.77 5.00 -11.81
C PHE A 283 -3.10 5.74 -11.98
N SER A 284 -3.14 7.03 -11.64
CA SER A 284 -4.19 7.92 -12.15
C SER A 284 -3.61 8.75 -13.28
N GLN A 285 -3.89 8.33 -14.52
CA GLN A 285 -3.64 9.11 -15.72
C GLN A 285 -4.32 10.48 -15.58
N GLN A 286 -3.61 11.54 -15.99
CA GLN A 286 -4.23 12.84 -16.22
C GLN A 286 -5.39 12.68 -17.22
N PRO A 287 -6.55 13.31 -17.00
CA PRO A 287 -7.54 13.43 -18.06
C PRO A 287 -6.95 14.32 -19.16
N ALA A 288 -6.68 13.74 -20.32
CA ALA A 288 -6.46 14.50 -21.54
C ALA A 288 -7.80 15.12 -21.96
N GLU A 289 -7.94 16.43 -21.79
CA GLU A 289 -8.89 17.20 -22.57
C GLU A 289 -8.46 17.17 -24.04
N ALA A 290 -8.94 16.16 -24.78
CA ALA A 290 -9.03 16.24 -26.22
C ALA A 290 -10.45 16.72 -26.55
N THR A 291 -10.62 18.03 -26.68
CA THR A 291 -11.77 18.60 -27.39
C THR A 291 -11.77 18.07 -28.82
N PHE A 292 -12.59 17.06 -29.08
CA PHE A 292 -12.98 16.66 -30.42
C PHE A 292 -13.97 17.71 -30.94
N ASP A 293 -13.47 18.64 -31.75
CA ASP A 293 -14.29 19.60 -32.47
C ASP A 293 -15.06 18.84 -33.58
N SER A 294 -16.35 18.63 -33.36
CA SER A 294 -17.26 18.02 -34.32
C SER A 294 -17.88 19.10 -35.22
N SER A 295 -17.09 19.57 -36.17
CA SER A 295 -17.59 20.48 -37.22
C SER A 295 -16.97 20.19 -38.59
N ALA A 296 -17.41 19.09 -39.21
CA ALA A 296 -17.33 18.94 -40.66
C ALA A 296 -18.44 17.99 -41.16
N SER A 297 -19.68 18.48 -41.10
CA SER A 297 -20.80 17.94 -41.86
C SER A 297 -20.68 18.34 -43.33
N ALA A 298 -20.78 17.32 -44.19
CA ALA A 298 -21.44 17.30 -45.49
C ALA A 298 -21.16 18.43 -46.51
N SER A 299 -20.54 18.05 -47.63
CA SER A 299 -20.97 18.51 -48.96
C SER A 299 -20.56 17.50 -50.04
N TYR A 300 -21.43 16.51 -50.26
CA TYR A 300 -21.61 15.94 -51.60
C TYR A 300 -22.56 16.88 -52.36
N ASN A 301 -22.09 17.46 -53.47
CA ASN A 301 -22.88 17.81 -54.66
C ASN A 301 -22.01 18.58 -55.67
N GLN A 302 -21.51 17.87 -56.68
CA GLN A 302 -21.72 18.09 -58.13
C GLN A 302 -20.71 17.28 -58.94
#